data_AF-A0A973BGC6-F1
#
_entry.id   AF-A0A973BGC6-F1
#
_cell.length_a   1.000
_cell.length_b   1.000
_cell.length_c   1.000
_cell.angle_alpha   90.00
_cell.angle_beta   90.00
_cell.angle_gamma   90.00
#
_symmetry.space_group_name_H-M   'P 1'
#
loop_
_entity.id
_entity.type
_entity.pdbx_description
1 polymer ?
#
loop_
_entity_poly.entity_id
_entity_poly.type
_entity_poly.pdbx_seq_one_letter_code
_entity_poly.pdbx_strand_id
1 'polypeptide(L)'
;MINKTKQTGTATLNVKDKTIELPIMSGTHGPDVVDVKRLYAEAGVFTLDPGFTSTGSCESQITFIDGEKGILLHRGYPIDQLAEQSGFLEVAYLLLNGELPTQAQFREFNGLVTQHTLLHTQMDRFFDGFRRDSHPMAMLTGTVGAMSA
;
A
#
# COMPACT_ATOMS: atom_id res chain seq x y z
N MET A 1 -6.88 -5.58 -11.15
CA MET A 1 -7.49 -4.91 -10.00
C MET A 1 -8.75 -4.21 -10.49
N ILE A 2 -9.93 -4.65 -10.05
CA ILE A 2 -11.20 -4.03 -10.45
C ILE A 2 -11.34 -2.74 -9.63
N ASN A 3 -11.45 -1.58 -10.30
CA ASN A 3 -11.73 -0.30 -9.64
C ASN A 3 -13.03 -0.42 -8.86
N LYS A 4 -12.96 -0.27 -7.54
CA LYS A 4 -14.12 -0.32 -6.63
C LYS A 4 -14.63 1.06 -6.24
N THR A 5 -13.91 2.13 -6.59
CA THR A 5 -14.39 3.50 -6.40
C THR A 5 -15.57 3.78 -7.33
N LYS A 6 -16.68 4.25 -6.76
CA LYS A 6 -17.88 4.61 -7.52
C LYS A 6 -17.99 6.13 -7.58
N GLN A 7 -18.37 6.65 -8.74
CA GLN A 7 -18.72 8.07 -8.86
C GLN A 7 -20.06 8.30 -8.15
N THR A 8 -20.05 9.17 -7.16
CA THR A 8 -21.22 9.46 -6.29
C THR A 8 -21.76 10.87 -6.48
N GLY A 9 -20.99 11.76 -7.10
CA GLY A 9 -21.44 13.11 -7.40
C GLY A 9 -20.44 13.90 -8.25
N THR A 10 -20.67 15.20 -8.32
CA THR A 10 -19.79 16.19 -8.94
C THR A 10 -19.56 17.35 -7.98
N ALA A 11 -18.33 17.82 -7.92
CA ALA A 11 -17.91 19.02 -7.21
C ALA A 11 -17.68 20.13 -8.24
N THR A 12 -18.23 21.31 -7.99
CA THR A 12 -17.97 22.47 -8.85
C THR A 12 -16.81 23.26 -8.27
N LEU A 13 -15.74 23.44 -9.06
CA LEU A 13 -14.62 24.28 -8.68
C LEU A 13 -14.61 25.53 -9.56
N ASN A 14 -14.68 26.69 -8.93
CA ASN A 14 -14.52 27.97 -9.62
C ASN A 14 -13.09 28.46 -9.44
N VAL A 15 -12.35 28.57 -10.55
CA VAL A 15 -10.98 29.11 -10.56
C VAL A 15 -10.91 30.24 -11.58
N LYS A 16 -10.68 31.46 -11.07
CA LYS A 16 -10.69 32.70 -11.85
C LYS A 16 -12.06 32.91 -12.54
N ASP A 17 -12.11 32.77 -13.86
CA ASP A 17 -13.30 32.99 -14.70
C ASP A 17 -13.85 31.66 -15.28
N LYS A 18 -13.34 30.52 -14.81
CA LYS A 18 -13.73 29.18 -15.30
C LYS A 18 -14.34 28.36 -14.17
N THR A 19 -15.56 27.90 -14.41
CA THR A 19 -16.23 26.90 -13.59
C THR A 19 -16.02 25.53 -14.23
N ILE A 20 -15.46 24.60 -13.47
CA ILE A 20 -15.26 23.20 -13.89
C ILE A 20 -16.01 22.26 -12.96
N GLU A 21 -16.44 21.13 -13.51
CA GLU A 21 -17.07 20.04 -12.75
C GLU A 21 -16.08 18.90 -12.60
N LEU A 22 -15.75 18.57 -11.36
CA LEU A 22 -14.85 17.48 -10.99
C LEU A 22 -15.67 16.33 -10.42
N PRO A 23 -15.47 15.08 -10.86
CA PRO A 23 -16.23 13.97 -10.30
C PRO A 23 -15.78 13.66 -8.87
N ILE A 24 -16.76 13.38 -8.01
CA ILE A 24 -16.54 12.89 -6.65
C ILE A 24 -16.61 11.38 -6.68
N MET A 25 -15.59 10.72 -6.13
CA MET A 25 -15.46 9.28 -6.04
C MET A 25 -15.54 8.86 -4.58
N SER A 26 -16.38 7.88 -4.28
CA SER A 26 -16.49 7.31 -2.93
C SER A 26 -15.82 5.93 -2.87
N GLY A 27 -15.04 5.73 -1.81
CA GLY A 27 -14.50 4.43 -1.42
C GLY A 27 -15.52 3.58 -0.66
N THR A 28 -15.14 2.35 -0.32
CA THR A 28 -15.92 1.50 0.60
C THR A 28 -15.85 2.01 2.03
N HIS A 29 -14.70 2.57 2.42
CA HIS A 29 -14.45 3.18 3.72
C HIS A 29 -13.68 4.49 3.51
N GLY A 30 -13.83 5.42 4.45
CA GLY A 30 -13.14 6.71 4.44
C GLY A 30 -13.91 7.84 3.74
N PRO A 31 -13.27 9.01 3.59
CA PRO A 31 -13.88 10.18 2.98
C PRO A 31 -13.96 10.04 1.46
N ASP A 32 -14.86 10.84 0.86
CA ASP A 32 -14.95 10.99 -0.59
C ASP A 32 -13.74 11.75 -1.15
N VAL A 33 -13.32 11.39 -2.35
CA VAL A 33 -12.19 12.01 -3.05
C VAL A 33 -12.65 12.72 -4.32
N VAL A 34 -12.12 13.91 -4.56
CA VAL A 34 -12.38 14.68 -5.79
C VAL A 34 -11.31 14.35 -6.82
N ASP A 35 -11.72 13.88 -8.00
CA ASP A 35 -10.76 13.58 -9.08
C ASP A 35 -10.29 14.88 -9.75
N VAL A 36 -9.04 15.27 -9.48
CA VAL A 36 -8.40 16.47 -10.04
C VAL A 36 -7.54 16.19 -11.27
N LYS A 37 -7.62 15.01 -11.91
CA LYS A 37 -6.79 14.66 -13.09
C LYS A 37 -6.94 15.65 -14.25
N ARG A 38 -8.14 16.19 -14.46
CA ARG A 38 -8.45 17.12 -15.56
C ARG A 38 -8.26 18.59 -15.19
N LEU A 39 -7.93 18.88 -13.93
CA LEU A 39 -7.83 20.24 -13.40
C LEU A 39 -6.87 21.13 -14.21
N TYR A 40 -5.70 20.59 -14.55
CA TYR A 40 -4.72 21.33 -15.33
C TYR A 40 -5.18 21.56 -16.78
N ALA A 41 -5.79 20.54 -17.41
CA ALA A 41 -6.25 20.62 -18.79
C ALA A 41 -7.40 21.63 -18.96
N GLU A 42 -8.31 21.72 -18.00
CA GLU A 42 -9.51 22.54 -18.10
C GLU A 42 -9.32 23.96 -17.53
N ALA A 43 -8.67 24.08 -16.37
CA ALA A 43 -8.50 25.34 -15.65
C ALA A 43 -7.07 25.92 -15.68
N GLY A 44 -6.07 25.17 -16.16
CA GLY A 44 -4.68 25.64 -16.26
C GLY A 44 -4.02 25.88 -14.89
N VAL A 45 -4.47 25.19 -13.86
CA VAL A 45 -3.94 25.30 -12.49
C VAL A 45 -3.56 23.92 -11.91
N PHE A 46 -2.68 23.92 -10.92
CA PHE A 46 -2.31 22.75 -10.13
C PHE A 46 -2.82 22.88 -8.70
N THR A 47 -3.02 21.75 -8.04
CA THR A 47 -3.12 21.70 -6.57
C THR A 47 -1.73 21.83 -5.96
N LEU A 48 -1.61 22.58 -4.87
CA LEU A 48 -0.37 22.69 -4.10
C LEU A 48 -0.61 22.10 -2.71
N ASP A 49 -0.14 20.87 -2.50
CA ASP A 49 -0.24 20.14 -1.23
C ASP A 49 1.13 19.52 -0.87
N PRO A 50 2.06 20.33 -0.33
CA PRO A 50 3.37 19.84 0.06
C PRO A 50 3.22 18.80 1.18
N GLY A 51 3.56 17.54 0.87
CA GLY A 51 3.43 16.41 1.80
C GLY A 51 2.22 15.51 1.57
N PHE A 52 1.38 15.80 0.56
CA PHE A 52 0.24 14.96 0.15
C PHE A 52 -0.77 14.69 1.29
N THR A 53 -0.94 15.66 2.19
CA THR A 53 -1.80 15.49 3.38
C THR A 53 -3.29 15.37 3.03
N SER A 54 -3.71 16.00 1.93
CA SER A 54 -5.10 16.04 1.45
C SER A 54 -5.26 15.42 0.07
N THR A 55 -4.25 14.67 -0.39
CA THR A 55 -4.21 14.11 -1.75
C THR A 55 -4.22 12.59 -1.71
N GLY A 56 -5.31 11.98 -2.18
CA GLY A 56 -5.39 10.53 -2.42
C GLY A 56 -4.60 10.14 -3.68
N SER A 57 -3.42 9.52 -3.50
CA SER A 57 -2.51 9.20 -4.61
C SER A 57 -2.85 7.90 -5.35
N CYS A 58 -3.47 6.92 -4.68
CA CYS A 58 -3.83 5.64 -5.28
C CYS A 58 -5.13 5.06 -4.70
N GLU A 59 -5.76 4.18 -5.48
CA GLU A 59 -6.78 3.27 -4.96
C GLU A 59 -6.07 2.07 -4.32
N SER A 60 -6.47 1.70 -3.10
CA SER A 60 -5.94 0.53 -2.41
C SER A 60 -7.07 -0.29 -1.78
N GLN A 61 -6.91 -1.62 -1.83
CA GLN A 61 -7.81 -2.58 -1.19
C GLN A 61 -7.09 -3.37 -0.08
N ILE A 62 -5.95 -2.84 0.40
CA ILE A 62 -5.04 -3.56 1.30
C ILE A 62 -5.31 -3.19 2.76
N THR A 63 -5.20 -1.91 3.11
CA THR A 63 -5.29 -1.45 4.50
C THR A 63 -6.17 -0.21 4.57
N PHE A 64 -7.01 -0.15 5.60
CA PHE A 64 -7.80 1.03 5.95
C PHE A 64 -7.47 1.49 7.36
N ILE A 65 -7.38 2.81 7.56
CA ILE A 65 -7.05 3.43 8.84
C ILE A 65 -8.03 4.57 9.10
N ASP A 66 -8.68 4.55 10.25
CA ASP A 66 -9.44 5.67 10.81
C ASP A 66 -8.81 6.03 12.16
N GLY A 67 -8.01 7.11 12.17
CA GLY A 67 -7.28 7.55 13.36
C GLY A 67 -8.17 8.13 14.45
N GLU A 68 -9.33 8.69 14.11
CA GLU A 68 -10.26 9.25 15.09
C GLU A 68 -10.98 8.15 15.87
N LYS A 69 -11.36 7.08 15.18
CA LYS A 69 -12.00 5.91 15.81
C LYS A 69 -11.01 4.86 16.29
N GLY A 70 -9.71 5.01 15.99
CA GLY A 70 -8.68 4.03 16.32
C GLY A 70 -8.85 2.69 15.58
N ILE A 71 -9.38 2.72 14.36
CA ILE A 71 -9.65 1.51 13.56
C ILE A 71 -8.49 1.29 12.58
N LEU A 72 -7.92 0.08 12.61
CA LEU A 72 -6.95 -0.40 11.62
C LEU A 72 -7.43 -1.73 11.06
N LEU A 73 -7.66 -1.79 9.76
CA LEU A 73 -8.13 -2.99 9.05
C LEU A 73 -7.12 -3.45 8.01
N HIS A 74 -6.81 -4.74 7.98
CA HIS A 74 -6.10 -5.38 6.86
C HIS A 74 -7.08 -6.26 6.08
N ARG A 75 -7.28 -5.96 4.80
CA ARG A 75 -8.28 -6.60 3.93
C ARG A 75 -9.70 -6.65 4.53
N GLY A 76 -10.02 -5.69 5.41
CA GLY A 76 -11.30 -5.60 6.12
C GLY A 76 -11.33 -6.25 7.49
N TYR A 77 -10.29 -7.01 7.88
CA TYR A 77 -10.19 -7.63 9.20
C TYR A 77 -9.56 -6.66 10.21
N PRO A 78 -10.17 -6.48 11.40
CA PRO A 78 -9.57 -5.72 12.50
C PRO A 78 -8.20 -6.27 12.92
N ILE A 79 -7.26 -5.37 13.22
CA ILE A 79 -5.87 -5.74 13.54
C ILE A 79 -5.75 -6.52 14.84
N ASP A 80 -6.59 -6.24 15.84
CA ASP A 80 -6.70 -6.95 17.11
C ASP A 80 -7.07 -8.41 16.88
N GLN A 81 -8.04 -8.67 16.01
CA GLN A 81 -8.42 -10.03 15.64
C GLN A 81 -7.26 -10.77 14.97
N LEU A 82 -6.56 -10.14 14.03
CA LEU A 82 -5.43 -10.76 13.35
C LEU A 82 -4.26 -11.04 14.29
N ALA A 83 -4.01 -10.15 15.26
CA ALA A 83 -2.93 -10.30 16.23
C ALA A 83 -3.21 -11.44 17.24
N GLU A 84 -4.46 -11.64 17.65
CA GLU A 84 -4.82 -12.69 18.62
C GLU A 84 -5.04 -14.07 17.96
N GLN A 85 -5.56 -14.10 16.74
CA GLN A 85 -6.09 -15.32 16.13
C GLN A 85 -5.27 -15.85 14.94
N SER A 86 -4.28 -15.10 14.44
CA SER A 86 -3.55 -15.45 13.22
C SER A 86 -2.03 -15.34 13.38
N GLY A 87 -1.30 -16.06 12.51
CA GLY A 87 0.15 -15.99 12.43
C GLY A 87 0.66 -14.97 11.41
N PHE A 88 1.93 -14.55 11.54
CA PHE A 88 2.55 -13.61 10.59
C PHE A 88 2.46 -14.09 9.12
N LEU A 89 2.68 -15.37 8.85
CA LEU A 89 2.63 -15.92 7.50
C LEU A 89 1.21 -15.92 6.91
N GLU A 90 0.18 -16.10 7.75
CA GLU A 90 -1.22 -16.02 7.30
C GLU A 90 -1.59 -14.58 6.96
N VAL A 91 -1.16 -13.61 7.77
CA VAL A 91 -1.34 -12.18 7.48
C VAL A 91 -0.56 -11.78 6.22
N ALA A 92 0.66 -12.28 6.03
CA ALA A 92 1.42 -12.03 4.81
C ALA A 92 0.70 -12.58 3.57
N TYR A 93 0.14 -13.80 3.66
CA TYR A 93 -0.69 -14.37 2.61
C TYR A 93 -1.93 -13.51 2.34
N LEU A 94 -2.63 -13.07 3.39
CA LEU A 94 -3.81 -12.21 3.31
C LEU A 94 -3.50 -10.90 2.59
N LEU A 95 -2.40 -10.23 2.93
CA LEU A 95 -2.00 -8.98 2.29
C LEU A 95 -1.65 -9.18 0.82
N LEU A 96 -0.95 -10.27 0.49
CA LEU A 96 -0.54 -10.58 -0.88
C LEU A 96 -1.72 -11.00 -1.78
N ASN A 97 -2.56 -11.92 -1.30
CA ASN A 97 -3.60 -12.58 -2.10
C ASN A 97 -5.00 -11.96 -1.93
N GLY A 98 -5.23 -11.22 -0.86
CA GLY A 98 -6.49 -10.51 -0.59
C GLY A 98 -7.51 -11.25 0.26
N GLU A 99 -7.31 -12.55 0.48
CA GLU A 99 -8.21 -13.40 1.28
C GLU A 99 -7.39 -14.28 2.24
N LEU A 100 -8.03 -14.73 3.32
CA LEU A 100 -7.40 -15.65 4.27
C LEU A 100 -7.14 -17.01 3.61
N PRO A 101 -5.98 -17.64 3.86
CA PRO A 101 -5.65 -18.92 3.25
C PRO A 101 -6.53 -20.04 3.80
N THR A 102 -6.91 -20.98 2.92
CA THR A 102 -7.38 -22.30 3.36
C THR A 102 -6.22 -23.09 3.98
N GLN A 103 -6.52 -24.13 4.76
CA GLN A 103 -5.47 -24.96 5.38
C GLN A 103 -4.50 -25.58 4.35
N ALA A 104 -4.99 -25.91 3.15
CA ALA A 104 -4.14 -26.41 2.07
C ALA A 104 -3.20 -25.32 1.52
N GLN A 105 -3.75 -24.14 1.21
CA GLN A 105 -2.98 -22.98 0.72
C GLN A 105 -1.96 -22.51 1.76
N PHE A 106 -2.31 -22.53 3.04
CA PHE A 106 -1.38 -22.14 4.10
C PHE A 106 -0.19 -23.10 4.18
N ARG A 107 -0.42 -24.42 4.10
CA ARG A 107 0.66 -25.41 4.08
C ARG A 107 1.58 -25.23 2.88
N GLU A 108 1.00 -24.99 1.70
CA GLU A 108 1.76 -24.72 0.48
C GLU A 108 2.59 -23.45 0.62
N PHE A 109 1.98 -22.34 1.03
CA PHE A 109 2.65 -21.06 1.20
C PHE A 109 3.79 -21.14 2.23
N ASN A 110 3.54 -21.77 3.38
CA ASN A 110 4.57 -21.97 4.39
C ASN A 110 5.73 -22.83 3.87
N GLY A 111 5.43 -23.88 3.10
CA GLY A 111 6.44 -24.70 2.43
C GLY A 111 7.28 -23.90 1.44
N LEU A 112 6.64 -23.09 0.60
CA LEU A 112 7.30 -22.21 -0.37
C LEU A 112 8.23 -21.21 0.33
N VAL A 113 7.75 -20.53 1.37
CA VAL A 113 8.57 -19.57 2.13
C VAL A 113 9.77 -20.28 2.75
N THR A 114 9.56 -21.43 3.39
CA THR A 114 10.63 -22.20 4.03
C THR A 114 11.71 -22.62 3.03
N GLN A 115 11.31 -23.07 1.83
CA GLN A 115 12.24 -23.50 0.78
C GLN A 115 13.08 -22.36 0.20
N HIS A 116 12.56 -21.12 0.20
CA HIS A 116 13.24 -19.94 -0.36
C HIS A 116 13.93 -19.07 0.71
N THR A 117 14.18 -19.63 1.91
CA THR A 117 14.93 -18.91 2.96
C THR A 117 16.45 -18.87 2.71
N LEU A 118 16.97 -19.78 1.89
CA LEU A 118 18.40 -19.86 1.60
C LEU A 118 18.82 -18.80 0.59
N LEU A 119 19.90 -18.09 0.90
CA LEU A 119 20.53 -17.14 -0.02
C LEU A 119 21.57 -17.84 -0.89
N HIS A 120 21.77 -17.32 -2.10
CA HIS A 120 22.87 -17.77 -2.96
C HIS A 120 24.21 -17.44 -2.28
N THR A 121 25.16 -18.37 -2.28
CA THR A 121 26.46 -18.25 -1.57
C THR A 121 27.30 -17.03 -1.97
N GLN A 122 27.04 -16.46 -3.14
CA GLN A 122 27.66 -15.19 -3.56
C GLN A 122 27.27 -14.01 -2.67
N MET A 123 26.12 -14.06 -2.01
CA MET A 123 25.68 -13.05 -1.04
C MET A 123 26.57 -13.02 0.20
N ASP A 124 27.15 -14.16 0.61
CA ASP A 124 28.07 -14.20 1.76
C ASP A 124 29.29 -13.30 1.52
N ARG A 125 29.86 -13.36 0.30
CA ARG A 125 30.96 -12.48 -0.11
C ARG A 125 30.55 -11.01 -0.22
N PHE A 126 29.28 -10.76 -0.51
CA PHE A 126 28.75 -9.40 -0.55
C PHE A 126 28.70 -8.80 0.86
N PHE A 127 28.34 -9.61 1.88
CA PHE A 127 28.38 -9.18 3.27
C PHE A 127 29.80 -8.85 3.76
N ASP A 128 30.81 -9.60 3.32
CA ASP A 128 32.23 -9.32 3.62
C ASP A 128 32.72 -7.97 3.07
N GLY A 129 32.02 -7.41 2.07
CA GLY A 129 32.33 -6.10 1.49
C GLY A 129 31.96 -4.92 2.40
N PHE A 130 31.11 -5.13 3.41
CA PHE A 130 30.76 -4.09 4.38
C PHE A 130 31.82 -3.98 5.47
N ARG A 131 32.05 -2.75 5.96
CA ARG A 131 32.80 -2.58 7.22
C ARG A 131 32.04 -3.21 8.37
N ARG A 132 32.76 -3.73 9.37
CA ARG A 132 32.16 -4.39 10.55
C ARG A 132 31.25 -3.48 11.40
N ASP A 133 31.41 -2.16 11.29
CA ASP A 133 30.63 -1.14 11.96
C ASP A 133 29.51 -0.54 11.08
N SER A 134 29.24 -1.15 9.92
CA SER A 134 28.21 -0.65 9.01
C SER A 134 26.83 -0.75 9.65
N HIS A 135 26.04 0.31 9.50
CA HIS A 135 24.68 0.33 10.03
C HIS A 135 23.80 -0.74 9.33
N PRO A 136 23.01 -1.54 10.06
CA PRO A 136 22.20 -2.62 9.48
C PRO A 136 21.30 -2.20 8.31
N MET A 137 20.72 -0.99 8.35
CA MET A 137 19.93 -0.46 7.23
C MET A 137 20.76 -0.25 5.95
N ALA A 138 22.01 0.18 6.06
CA ALA A 138 22.89 0.34 4.90
C ALA A 138 23.22 -1.02 4.28
N MET A 139 23.47 -2.02 5.12
CA MET A 139 23.68 -3.40 4.66
C MET A 139 22.42 -3.95 3.99
N LEU A 140 21.24 -3.79 4.61
CA LEU A 140 19.96 -4.24 4.05
C LEU A 140 19.68 -3.61 2.68
N THR A 141 19.79 -2.29 2.56
CA THR A 141 19.55 -1.58 1.30
C THR A 141 20.52 -2.03 0.21
N GLY A 142 21.81 -2.19 0.54
CA GLY A 142 22.82 -2.67 -0.41
C GLY A 142 22.54 -4.09 -0.87
N THR A 143 22.25 -5.01 0.06
CA THR A 143 22.03 -6.43 -0.26
C THR A 143 20.74 -6.65 -1.03
N VAL A 144 19.63 -6.00 -0.64
CA VAL A 144 18.36 -6.11 -1.39
C VAL A 144 18.50 -5.53 -2.79
N GLY A 145 19.26 -4.44 -2.95
CA GLY A 145 19.62 -3.92 -4.28
C GLY A 145 20.42 -4.93 -5.10
N ALA A 146 21.41 -5.61 -4.50
CA ALA A 146 22.19 -6.65 -5.17
C ALA A 146 21.35 -7.87 -5.58
N MET A 147 20.27 -8.19 -4.88
CA MET A 147 19.33 -9.26 -5.25
C MET A 147 18.53 -8.98 -6.54
N SER A 148 18.54 -7.74 -7.04
CA SER A 148 17.86 -7.39 -8.29
C SER A 148 18.66 -7.71 -9.56
N ALA A 149 19.95 -8.05 -9.42
CA ALA A 149 20.86 -8.43 -10.50
C ALA A 149 20.86 -9.94 -10.76
#